data_AF-A0A357V104-F1
#
_entry.id   AF-A0A357V104-F1
#
_cell.length_a   1.000
_cell.length_b   1.000
_cell.length_c   1.000
_cell.angle_alpha   90.00
_cell.angle_beta   90.00
_cell.angle_gamma   90.00
#
_symmetry.space_group_name_H-M   'P 1'
#
loop_
_entity.id
_entity.type
_entity.pdbx_description
1 polymer ?
#
loop_
_entity_poly.entity_id
_entity_poly.type
_entity_poly.pdbx_seq_one_letter_code
_entity_poly.pdbx_strand_id
1 'polypeptide(L)'
;MTAVYADGVGELVVKPNPDDPRLTEKVPGIDQDGSAVIASVTVERPLTLFLNGREIVTMMTICDYPEYLAVGYLVNQNMLRPDDVVTAVEFDDDLEVVVVRTERETDFEEKLKKKTLTSGCAQGTVFG
;
A
#
# COMPACT_ATOMS: atom_id res chain seq x y z
N MET A 1 13.67 -24.04 -3.03
CA MET A 1 14.72 -23.47 -3.91
C MET A 1 14.89 -22.02 -3.48
N THR A 2 15.89 -21.78 -2.63
CA THR A 2 16.09 -20.48 -1.98
C THR A 2 16.76 -19.54 -2.98
N ALA A 3 16.04 -18.53 -3.44
CA ALA A 3 16.61 -17.49 -4.29
C ALA A 3 17.51 -16.60 -3.43
N VAL A 4 18.82 -16.72 -3.63
CA VAL A 4 19.84 -15.90 -2.98
C VAL A 4 19.98 -14.62 -3.80
N TYR A 5 19.56 -13.48 -3.25
CA TYR A 5 19.82 -12.16 -3.85
C TYR A 5 21.29 -11.79 -3.59
N ALA A 6 21.98 -11.25 -4.60
CA ALA A 6 23.43 -11.09 -4.63
C ALA A 6 23.98 -9.88 -3.82
N ASP A 7 23.15 -9.21 -3.01
CA ASP A 7 23.42 -7.83 -2.59
C ASP A 7 23.69 -7.65 -1.07
N GLY A 8 23.99 -8.74 -0.35
CA GLY A 8 24.56 -8.67 1.02
C GLY A 8 23.59 -8.23 2.14
N VAL A 9 22.32 -7.97 1.83
CA VAL A 9 21.24 -7.94 2.82
C VAL A 9 20.80 -9.37 3.10
N GLY A 10 20.70 -9.76 4.37
CA GLY A 10 20.18 -11.08 4.75
C GLY A 10 18.79 -11.35 4.15
N GLU A 11 18.32 -12.60 4.21
CA GLU A 11 17.03 -13.00 3.66
C GLU A 11 15.90 -12.07 4.16
N LEU A 12 15.29 -11.30 3.25
CA LEU A 12 14.25 -10.34 3.59
C LEU A 12 13.00 -11.07 4.07
N VAL A 13 12.47 -10.66 5.23
CA VAL A 13 11.24 -11.23 5.81
C VAL A 13 10.02 -10.92 4.94
N VAL A 14 10.02 -9.76 4.27
CA VAL A 14 9.02 -9.35 3.28
C VAL A 14 9.77 -8.98 2.01
N LYS A 15 9.38 -9.55 0.88
CA LYS A 15 9.94 -9.28 -0.44
C LYS A 15 8.82 -9.21 -1.46
N PRO A 16 8.93 -8.37 -2.49
CA PRO A 16 7.92 -8.37 -3.55
C PRO A 16 7.86 -9.72 -4.25
N ASN A 17 6.73 -10.01 -4.89
CA ASN A 17 6.58 -11.17 -5.77
C ASN A 17 6.47 -10.75 -7.25
N PRO A 18 7.60 -10.55 -7.96
CA PRO A 18 7.58 -10.09 -9.37
C PRO A 18 6.86 -11.03 -10.34
N ASP A 19 6.67 -12.29 -9.95
CA ASP A 19 5.99 -13.31 -10.75
C ASP A 19 4.46 -13.30 -10.54
N ASP A 20 3.93 -12.49 -9.61
CA ASP A 20 2.48 -12.30 -9.45
C ASP A 20 1.95 -11.49 -10.64
N PRO A 21 1.09 -12.07 -11.51
CA PRO A 21 0.58 -11.41 -12.69
C PRO A 21 -0.34 -10.22 -12.37
N ARG A 22 -0.79 -10.06 -11.11
CA ARG A 22 -1.55 -8.89 -10.68
C ARG A 22 -0.65 -7.66 -10.51
N LEU A 23 0.65 -7.82 -10.30
CA LEU A 23 1.52 -6.69 -9.95
C LEU A 23 2.17 -6.04 -11.16
N THR A 24 2.29 -6.77 -12.27
CA THR A 24 2.89 -6.25 -13.51
C THR A 24 2.15 -6.67 -14.77
N GLU A 25 2.16 -5.80 -15.78
CA GLU A 25 1.61 -6.05 -17.11
C GLU A 25 2.73 -6.02 -18.16
N LYS A 26 2.60 -6.85 -19.20
CA LYS A 26 3.51 -6.81 -20.36
C LYS A 26 3.00 -5.81 -21.39
N VAL A 27 3.71 -4.70 -21.52
CA VAL A 27 3.32 -3.59 -22.41
C VAL A 27 4.29 -3.49 -23.59
N PRO A 28 3.80 -3.46 -24.84
CA PRO A 28 4.66 -3.21 -26.00
C PRO A 28 5.14 -1.76 -26.03
N GLY A 29 6.38 -1.56 -26.44
CA GLY A 29 7.01 -0.25 -26.55
C GLY A 29 8.08 -0.19 -27.64
N ILE A 30 8.69 0.99 -27.76
CA ILE A 30 9.82 1.26 -28.64
C ILE A 30 10.97 1.77 -27.78
N ASP A 31 12.16 1.22 -27.94
CA ASP A 31 13.36 1.67 -27.23
C ASP A 31 14.01 2.91 -27.86
N GLN A 32 15.12 3.38 -27.28
CA GLN A 32 15.83 4.57 -27.75
C GLN A 32 16.41 4.44 -29.17
N ASP A 33 16.59 3.22 -29.68
CA ASP A 33 17.15 2.93 -31.00
C ASP A 33 16.05 2.69 -32.04
N GLY A 34 14.78 2.82 -31.65
CA GLY A 34 13.62 2.61 -32.52
C GLY A 34 13.20 1.15 -32.66
N SER A 35 13.75 0.24 -31.85
CA SER A 35 13.43 -1.19 -31.89
C SER A 35 12.21 -1.51 -31.02
N ALA A 36 11.39 -2.47 -31.45
CA ALA A 36 10.24 -2.94 -30.68
C ALA A 36 10.68 -3.79 -29.47
N VAL A 37 10.10 -3.49 -28.31
CA VAL A 37 10.38 -4.19 -27.04
C VAL A 37 9.08 -4.52 -26.30
N ILE A 38 9.13 -5.51 -25.42
CA ILE A 38 8.06 -5.81 -24.45
C ILE A 38 8.61 -5.51 -23.05
N ALA A 39 8.01 -4.54 -22.35
CA ALA A 39 8.41 -4.16 -21.01
C ALA A 39 7.47 -4.78 -19.97
N SER A 40 8.01 -5.17 -18.80
CA SER A 40 7.21 -5.47 -17.62
C SER A 40 6.98 -4.17 -16.87
N VAL A 41 5.74 -3.71 -16.81
CA VAL A 41 5.37 -2.44 -16.20
C VAL A 41 4.55 -2.73 -14.95
N THR A 42 4.92 -2.11 -13.83
CA THR A 42 4.16 -2.21 -12.59
C THR A 42 2.79 -1.58 -12.74
N VAL A 43 1.75 -2.25 -12.26
CA VAL A 43 0.38 -1.75 -12.29
C VAL A 43 0.04 -1.14 -10.94
N GLU A 44 -0.53 0.06 -10.94
CA GLU A 44 -1.10 0.69 -9.75
C GLU A 44 -2.63 0.57 -9.76
N ARG A 45 -3.20 0.28 -8.59
CA ARG A 45 -4.64 0.20 -8.33
C ARG A 45 -5.00 1.03 -7.10
N PRO A 46 -6.20 1.63 -7.05
CA PRO A 46 -6.66 2.30 -5.84
C PRO A 46 -6.88 1.26 -4.74
N LEU A 47 -6.41 1.55 -3.53
CA LEU A 47 -6.66 0.77 -2.31
C LEU A 47 -7.26 1.70 -1.27
N THR A 48 -8.48 1.40 -0.81
CA THR A 48 -9.17 2.19 0.22
C THR A 48 -8.97 1.56 1.59
N LEU A 49 -8.38 2.33 2.52
CA LEU A 49 -8.12 1.91 3.90
C LEU A 49 -9.23 2.37 4.83
N PHE A 50 -9.78 1.44 5.61
CA PHE A 50 -10.69 1.70 6.71
C PHE A 50 -10.04 1.36 8.06
N LEU A 51 -10.35 2.16 9.09
CA LEU A 51 -10.05 1.86 10.49
C LEU A 51 -11.36 1.89 11.28
N ASN A 52 -11.73 0.78 11.92
CA ASN A 52 -12.97 0.65 12.70
C ASN A 52 -14.23 1.11 11.95
N GLY A 53 -14.33 0.73 10.67
CA GLY A 53 -15.49 1.03 9.82
C GLY A 53 -15.54 2.47 9.27
N ARG A 54 -14.49 3.27 9.48
CA ARG A 54 -14.38 4.63 8.93
C ARG A 54 -13.30 4.66 7.87
N GLU A 55 -13.63 5.26 6.71
CA GLU A 55 -12.66 5.45 5.63
C GLU A 55 -11.58 6.46 6.04
N ILE A 56 -10.32 6.09 5.84
CA ILE A 56 -9.16 6.89 6.20
C ILE A 56 -8.56 7.59 4.97
N VAL A 57 -8.29 6.81 3.93
CA VAL A 57 -7.65 7.29 2.69
C VAL A 57 -7.87 6.26 1.57
N THR A 58 -7.90 6.75 0.33
CA THR A 58 -7.72 5.92 -0.86
C THR A 58 -6.39 6.29 -1.50
N MET A 59 -5.51 5.30 -1.69
CA MET A 59 -4.15 5.46 -2.21
C MET A 59 -3.97 4.65 -3.49
N MET A 60 -3.17 5.15 -4.44
CA MET A 60 -2.71 4.34 -5.58
C MET A 60 -1.54 3.48 -5.13
N THR A 61 -1.63 2.16 -5.32
CA THR A 61 -0.65 1.20 -4.81
C THR A 61 -0.45 0.05 -5.78
N ILE A 62 0.65 -0.67 -5.63
CA ILE A 62 0.90 -1.92 -6.36
C ILE A 62 0.00 -3.06 -5.84
N CYS A 63 -0.53 -2.92 -4.62
CA CYS A 63 -1.39 -3.90 -3.94
C CYS A 63 -0.74 -5.31 -3.80
N ASP A 64 0.56 -5.37 -3.48
CA ASP A 64 1.28 -6.63 -3.24
C ASP A 64 0.98 -7.21 -1.84
N TYR A 65 1.13 -6.38 -0.79
CA TYR A 65 0.80 -6.72 0.60
C TYR A 65 -0.13 -5.67 1.22
N PRO A 66 -1.42 -5.61 0.81
CA PRO A 66 -2.35 -4.57 1.23
C PRO A 66 -2.55 -4.51 2.75
N GLU A 67 -2.56 -5.65 3.44
CA GLU A 67 -2.72 -5.73 4.90
C GLU A 67 -1.53 -5.12 5.65
N TYR A 68 -0.30 -5.38 5.17
CA TYR A 68 0.91 -4.82 5.77
C TYR A 68 1.03 -3.32 5.46
N LEU A 69 0.66 -2.91 4.25
CA LEU A 69 0.62 -1.51 3.87
C LEU A 69 -0.38 -0.74 4.75
N ALA A 70 -1.57 -1.30 5.00
CA ALA A 70 -2.58 -0.71 5.86
C ALA A 70 -2.06 -0.45 7.29
N VAL A 71 -1.53 -1.48 7.94
CA VAL A 71 -0.99 -1.34 9.31
C VAL A 71 0.18 -0.38 9.34
N GLY A 72 1.11 -0.49 8.39
CA GLY A 72 2.25 0.40 8.27
C GLY A 72 1.85 1.85 8.07
N TYR A 73 0.84 2.12 7.23
CA TYR A 73 0.29 3.46 7.02
C TYR A 73 -0.28 4.04 8.32
N LEU A 74 -1.11 3.27 9.03
CA LEU A 74 -1.73 3.74 10.27
C LEU A 74 -0.69 4.01 11.37
N VAL A 75 0.35 3.17 11.49
CA VAL A 75 1.47 3.42 12.42
C VAL A 75 2.22 4.69 12.01
N ASN A 76 2.55 4.84 10.72
CA ASN A 76 3.26 6.01 10.21
C ASN A 76 2.47 7.32 10.40
N GLN A 77 1.14 7.27 10.31
CA GLN A 77 0.26 8.40 10.58
C GLN A 77 -0.09 8.59 12.07
N ASN A 78 0.53 7.80 12.97
CA ASN A 78 0.28 7.83 14.41
C ASN A 78 -1.21 7.64 14.76
N MET A 79 -1.89 6.80 13.99
CA MET A 79 -3.29 6.36 14.17
C MET A 79 -3.37 5.01 14.89
N LEU A 80 -2.29 4.23 14.90
CA LEU A 80 -2.11 3.10 15.81
C LEU A 80 -0.97 3.43 16.78
N ARG A 81 -1.27 3.31 18.08
CA ARG A 81 -0.28 3.44 19.15
C ARG A 81 0.38 2.09 19.43
N PRO A 82 1.56 2.07 20.06
CA PRO A 82 2.23 0.82 20.43
C PRO A 82 1.40 -0.10 21.33
N ASP A 83 0.46 0.46 22.09
CA ASP A 83 -0.44 -0.26 23.01
C ASP A 83 -1.82 -0.58 22.41
N ASP A 84 -2.13 -0.11 21.18
CA ASP A 84 -3.38 -0.47 20.53
C ASP A 84 -3.36 -1.93 20.09
N VAL A 85 -4.44 -2.65 20.40
CA VAL A 85 -4.63 -4.05 20.01
C VAL A 85 -5.36 -4.10 18.67
N VAL A 86 -4.69 -4.54 17.61
CA VAL A 86 -5.29 -4.85 16.30
C VAL A 86 -5.99 -6.20 16.39
N THR A 87 -7.31 -6.21 16.22
CA THR A 87 -8.14 -7.41 16.33
C THR A 87 -8.37 -8.10 14.99
N ALA A 88 -8.32 -7.35 13.88
CA ALA A 88 -8.42 -7.90 12.53
C ALA A 88 -7.77 -6.95 11.50
N VAL A 89 -7.26 -7.55 10.41
CA VAL A 89 -6.90 -6.85 9.17
C VAL A 89 -7.43 -7.70 8.03
N GLU A 90 -8.36 -7.15 7.26
CA GLU A 90 -9.12 -7.88 6.24
C GLU A 90 -8.98 -7.14 4.91
N PHE A 91 -8.48 -7.81 3.87
CA PHE A 91 -8.43 -7.27 2.51
C PHE A 91 -9.51 -7.93 1.64
N ASP A 92 -10.21 -7.11 0.87
CA ASP A 92 -11.20 -7.51 -0.13
C ASP A 92 -10.67 -7.10 -1.52
N ASP A 93 -10.32 -8.10 -2.34
CA ASP A 93 -9.71 -7.93 -3.67
C ASP A 93 -10.71 -7.39 -4.70
N ASP A 94 -12.02 -7.67 -4.54
CA ASP A 94 -13.05 -7.20 -5.47
C ASP A 94 -13.36 -5.71 -5.25
N LEU A 95 -13.37 -5.27 -3.99
CA LEU A 95 -13.61 -3.89 -3.61
C LEU A 95 -12.34 -3.04 -3.57
N GLU A 96 -11.17 -3.67 -3.57
CA GLU A 96 -9.87 -3.05 -3.31
C GLU A 96 -9.89 -2.25 -2.00
N VAL A 97 -10.39 -2.90 -0.96
CA VAL A 97 -10.57 -2.33 0.38
C VAL A 97 -9.79 -3.14 1.39
N VAL A 98 -9.10 -2.44 2.29
CA VAL A 98 -8.49 -3.04 3.48
C VAL A 98 -9.08 -2.43 4.74
N VAL A 99 -9.61 -3.28 5.61
CA VAL A 99 -10.25 -2.90 6.88
C VAL A 99 -9.37 -3.34 8.04
N VAL A 100 -8.90 -2.36 8.81
CA VAL A 100 -8.21 -2.59 10.08
C VAL A 100 -9.19 -2.38 11.24
N ARG A 101 -9.18 -3.31 12.20
CA ARG A 101 -10.00 -3.25 13.41
C ARG A 101 -9.11 -3.23 14.65
N THR A 102 -9.48 -2.41 15.62
CA THR A 102 -8.83 -2.34 16.92
C THR A 102 -9.85 -2.42 18.04
N GLU A 103 -9.42 -2.76 19.26
CA GLU A 103 -10.31 -2.74 20.44
C GLU A 103 -10.78 -1.33 20.79
N ARG A 104 -9.96 -0.32 20.50
CA ARG A 104 -10.21 1.08 20.81
C ARG A 104 -10.65 1.85 19.59
N GLU A 105 -11.85 2.43 19.67
CA GLU A 105 -12.26 3.47 18.72
C GLU A 105 -11.62 4.83 19.05
N THR A 106 -11.34 5.60 18.01
CA THR A 106 -10.56 6.84 18.06
C THR A 106 -11.16 7.88 17.13
N ASP A 107 -11.20 9.13 17.57
CA ASP A 107 -11.75 10.24 16.79
C ASP A 107 -10.67 10.91 15.89
N PHE A 108 -10.05 10.12 15.01
CA PHE A 108 -9.05 10.63 14.06
C PHE A 108 -9.66 11.43 12.90
N GLU A 109 -10.99 11.39 12.75
CA GLU A 109 -11.73 12.09 11.70
C GLU A 109 -11.57 13.61 11.75
N GLU A 110 -11.60 14.21 12.94
CA GLU A 110 -11.42 15.66 13.12
C GLU A 110 -10.05 16.14 12.62
N LYS A 111 -9.03 15.27 12.70
CA LYS A 111 -7.65 15.58 12.27
C LYS A 111 -7.47 15.39 10.77
N LEU A 112 -8.14 14.41 10.17
CA LEU A 112 -8.08 14.15 8.72
C LEU A 112 -8.98 15.11 7.92
N LYS A 113 -10.20 15.40 8.38
CA LYS A 113 -11.12 16.35 7.71
C LYS A 113 -10.56 17.76 7.57
N LYS A 114 -9.69 18.21 8.50
CA LYS A 114 -9.02 19.52 8.43
C LYS A 114 -7.89 19.58 7.40
N LYS A 115 -7.39 18.44 6.93
CA LYS A 115 -6.36 18.34 5.89
C LYS A 115 -7.04 17.82 4.62
N THR A 116 -7.60 18.74 3.83
CA THR A 116 -8.27 18.49 2.54
C THR A 116 -7.59 17.36 1.76
N LEU A 117 -8.21 16.18 1.77
CA LEU A 117 -7.76 14.97 1.08
C LEU A 117 -8.18 15.03 -0.40
N THR A 118 -7.51 15.88 -1.15
CA THR A 118 -7.36 15.72 -2.59
C THR A 118 -5.92 16.00 -2.96
N SER A 119 -5.05 15.00 -2.83
CA SER A 119 -3.76 15.01 -3.51
C SER A 119 -3.73 13.83 -4.49
N GLY A 120 -3.91 14.13 -5.78
CA GLY A 120 -3.29 13.30 -6.80
C GLY A 120 -1.77 13.26 -6.55
N CYS A 121 -1.15 12.12 -6.87
CA CYS A 121 0.30 11.85 -6.82
C CYS A 121 1.06 12.58 -5.69
N ALA A 122 1.16 11.94 -4.54
CA ALA A 122 1.89 12.35 -3.33
C ALA A 122 1.09 13.19 -2.34
N GLN A 123 0.62 12.50 -1.29
CA GLN A 123 0.39 13.11 0.02
C GLN A 123 1.75 13.57 0.54
N GLY A 124 2.16 14.80 0.20
CA GLY A 124 3.42 15.38 0.65
C GLY A 124 3.52 15.33 2.18
N THR A 125 4.70 15.01 2.72
CA THR A 125 4.99 15.10 4.16
C THR A 125 4.68 16.49 4.69
N VAL A 126 3.65 16.60 5.53
CA VAL A 126 3.31 17.84 6.24
C VAL A 126 3.95 17.78 7.63
N PHE A 127 5.09 18.45 7.81
CA PHE A 127 5.56 18.84 9.13
C PHE A 127 4.75 20.06 9.60
N GLY A 128 4.09 19.95 10.75
CA GLY A 128 3.29 21.01 11.36
C GLY A 128 2.44 20.52 12.53
#